data_AF-A0A1G9DJE1-F1
#
_entry.id   AF-A0A1G9DJE1-F1
#
_cell.length_a   1.000
_cell.length_b   1.000
_cell.length_c   1.000
_cell.angle_alpha   90.00
_cell.angle_beta   90.00
_cell.angle_gamma   90.00
#
_symmetry.space_group_name_H-M   'P 1'
#
loop_
_entity.id
_entity.type
_entity.pdbx_description
1 polymer ?
#
loop_
_entity_poly.entity_id
_entity_poly.type
_entity_poly.pdbx_seq_one_letter_code
_entity_poly.pdbx_strand_id
1 'polypeptide(L)'
;MPAIMRSVKNGLWRVTAVVALAGMTVPVGSAEADPSRPEVRVTGDFEIAVFLCTPATYGRHKRYATAKQRRDVEAYLKKTPEVTEVRFVSRAAAYANFRREFADHEKVLAEDLPESFRVRVSRVADRGRITALANRPAAVGYVVDQAETHGDPATGPDLTVFLCTKDSAMSSCLRGRRKANKVTAAEKRAVVAAVERVPGLVTYRYEDQATAYRGFAEAFRENEALVKATKVADMPESYLLWLRPGADWESPRRRLAGLPGVSSVTARRCWVRETRMFTEYGLVKTGC
;
A
#
# COMPACT_ATOMS: atom_id res chain seq x y z
N MET A 1 -4.31 -34.11 -48.92
CA MET A 1 -5.02 -35.33 -48.47
C MET A 1 -5.06 -35.35 -46.93
N PRO A 2 -6.16 -35.83 -46.32
CA PRO A 2 -6.75 -35.24 -45.11
C PRO A 2 -6.75 -36.16 -43.87
N ALA A 3 -7.04 -35.60 -42.69
CA ALA A 3 -7.75 -36.26 -41.57
C ALA A 3 -8.13 -35.17 -40.54
N ILE A 4 -9.38 -34.67 -40.48
CA ILE A 4 -10.62 -35.25 -39.93
C ILE A 4 -10.74 -35.08 -38.39
N MET A 5 -11.79 -34.33 -38.03
CA MET A 5 -12.38 -34.03 -36.71
C MET A 5 -12.70 -35.23 -35.81
N ARG A 6 -12.67 -35.00 -34.48
CA ARG A 6 -13.72 -35.34 -33.48
C ARG A 6 -13.60 -34.32 -32.34
N SER A 7 -14.53 -33.40 -32.05
CA SER A 7 -15.94 -33.50 -31.62
C SER A 7 -16.15 -34.42 -30.41
N VAL A 8 -16.12 -33.83 -29.21
CA VAL A 8 -16.65 -34.45 -27.98
C VAL A 8 -17.79 -33.56 -27.48
N LYS A 9 -18.96 -34.19 -27.35
CA LYS A 9 -20.24 -33.60 -27.02
C LYS A 9 -20.42 -33.43 -25.49
N ASN A 10 -21.19 -32.40 -25.19
CA ASN A 10 -21.77 -31.98 -23.92
C ASN A 10 -22.34 -33.11 -23.03
N GLY A 11 -22.11 -32.99 -21.72
CA GLY A 11 -22.87 -33.65 -20.67
C GLY A 11 -23.42 -32.61 -19.69
N LEU A 12 -24.59 -32.06 -20.01
CA LEU A 12 -25.31 -31.07 -19.22
C LEU A 12 -26.13 -31.82 -18.15
N TRP A 13 -25.70 -31.79 -16.88
CA TRP A 13 -26.54 -32.22 -15.76
C TRP A 13 -27.20 -31.00 -15.14
N ARG A 14 -28.53 -30.89 -15.33
CA ARG A 14 -29.39 -29.97 -14.58
C ARG A 14 -29.81 -30.67 -13.29
N VAL A 15 -29.38 -30.16 -12.15
CA VAL A 15 -29.97 -30.49 -10.85
C VAL A 15 -30.94 -29.36 -10.51
N THR A 16 -32.23 -29.65 -10.56
CA THR A 16 -33.29 -28.72 -10.15
C THR A 16 -33.53 -28.93 -8.66
N ALA A 17 -32.91 -28.10 -7.82
CA ALA A 17 -33.27 -28.01 -6.40
C ALA A 17 -34.39 -26.99 -6.24
N VAL A 18 -35.61 -27.47 -6.01
CA VAL A 18 -36.75 -26.65 -5.57
C VAL A 18 -36.62 -26.49 -4.06
N VAL A 19 -36.12 -25.33 -3.62
CA VAL A 19 -36.14 -24.93 -2.21
C VAL A 19 -37.43 -24.14 -1.98
N ALA A 20 -38.36 -24.75 -1.25
CA ALA A 20 -39.52 -24.06 -0.71
C ALA A 20 -39.08 -23.12 0.42
N LEU A 21 -39.05 -21.81 0.16
CA LEU A 21 -38.86 -20.78 1.17
C LEU A 21 -40.21 -20.49 1.84
N ALA A 22 -40.42 -21.08 3.03
CA ALA A 22 -41.46 -20.65 3.94
C ALA A 22 -41.11 -19.26 4.50
N GLY A 23 -42.06 -18.33 4.41
CA GLY A 23 -41.91 -16.95 4.85
C GLY A 23 -41.71 -16.85 6.36
N MET A 24 -40.57 -16.30 6.76
CA MET A 24 -40.39 -15.70 8.07
C MET A 24 -40.45 -14.19 7.91
N THR A 25 -41.53 -13.57 8.43
CA THR A 25 -41.60 -12.13 8.64
C THR A 25 -40.71 -11.76 9.81
N VAL A 26 -39.51 -11.26 9.51
CA VAL A 26 -38.62 -10.67 10.51
C VAL A 26 -39.15 -9.26 10.81
N PRO A 27 -39.45 -8.91 12.07
CA PRO A 27 -39.76 -7.54 12.41
C PRO A 27 -38.55 -6.67 12.09
N VAL A 28 -38.72 -5.69 11.21
CA VAL A 28 -37.75 -4.64 10.95
C VAL A 28 -37.71 -3.77 12.20
N GLY A 29 -36.82 -4.13 13.13
CA GLY A 29 -36.45 -3.25 14.23
C GLY A 29 -35.71 -2.07 13.63
N SER A 30 -36.34 -0.89 13.64
CA SER A 30 -35.66 0.38 13.42
C SER A 30 -34.54 0.48 14.44
N ALA A 31 -33.29 0.29 14.00
CA ALA A 31 -32.13 0.65 14.78
C ALA A 31 -32.14 2.17 14.92
N GLU A 32 -32.61 2.66 16.06
CA GLU A 32 -32.48 4.06 16.44
C GLU A 32 -30.98 4.39 16.46
N ALA A 33 -30.58 5.32 15.58
CA ALA A 33 -29.23 5.79 15.48
C ALA A 33 -28.81 6.41 16.82
N ASP A 34 -27.73 5.88 17.42
CA ASP A 34 -27.14 6.40 18.65
C ASP A 34 -26.69 7.87 18.45
N PRO A 35 -27.35 8.85 19.10
CA PRO A 35 -27.07 10.28 18.94
C PRO A 35 -25.74 10.71 19.59
N SER A 36 -25.04 9.78 20.26
CA SER A 36 -23.77 10.03 20.97
C SER A 36 -22.54 9.84 20.09
N ARG A 37 -22.69 9.25 18.90
CA ARG A 37 -21.58 9.04 17.98
C ARG A 37 -21.39 10.32 17.16
N PRO A 38 -20.26 11.06 17.30
CA PRO A 38 -20.04 12.22 16.45
C PRO A 38 -20.05 11.74 15.00
N GLU A 39 -21.03 12.20 14.21
CA GLU A 39 -20.98 12.07 12.77
C GLU A 39 -19.65 12.66 12.33
N VAL A 40 -18.75 11.81 11.85
CA VAL A 40 -17.55 12.26 11.16
C VAL A 40 -18.05 12.91 9.88
N ARG A 41 -18.32 14.21 9.95
CA ARG A 41 -18.62 15.04 8.79
C ARG A 41 -17.33 15.13 7.98
N VAL A 42 -17.14 14.19 7.06
CA VAL A 42 -16.11 14.28 6.02
C VAL A 42 -16.57 15.39 5.08
N THR A 43 -16.16 16.63 5.37
CA THR A 43 -16.67 17.83 4.68
C THR A 43 -15.98 18.14 3.35
N GLY A 44 -15.16 17.25 2.79
CA GLY A 44 -14.46 17.47 1.52
C GLY A 44 -15.08 16.75 0.32
N ASP A 45 -14.81 17.26 -0.89
CA ASP A 45 -14.80 16.47 -2.12
C ASP A 45 -13.62 15.49 -2.09
N PHE A 46 -13.70 14.40 -2.85
CA PHE A 46 -12.56 13.48 -3.02
C PHE A 46 -11.64 13.98 -4.14
N GLU A 47 -10.32 13.87 -3.94
CA GLU A 47 -9.33 14.27 -4.93
C GLU A 47 -8.65 13.03 -5.55
N ILE A 48 -8.54 13.02 -6.88
CA ILE A 48 -7.77 12.07 -7.67
C ILE A 48 -6.60 12.82 -8.31
N ALA A 49 -5.38 12.30 -8.17
CA ALA A 49 -4.21 12.82 -8.88
C ALA A 49 -3.95 11.99 -10.14
N VAL A 50 -3.90 12.66 -11.29
CA VAL A 50 -3.59 12.06 -12.60
C VAL A 50 -2.21 12.52 -13.03
N PHE A 51 -1.21 11.64 -12.94
CA PHE A 51 0.17 11.95 -13.26
C PHE A 51 0.47 11.66 -14.73
N LEU A 52 1.06 12.62 -15.43
CA LEU A 52 1.45 12.48 -16.83
C LEU A 52 2.77 11.71 -16.96
N CYS A 53 2.96 11.06 -18.11
CA CYS A 53 4.16 10.29 -18.42
C CYS A 53 5.44 11.15 -18.29
N THR A 54 6.49 10.52 -17.77
CA THR A 54 7.87 11.02 -17.73
C THR A 54 8.85 9.91 -18.13
N PRO A 55 10.13 10.22 -18.41
CA PRO A 55 11.16 9.20 -18.58
C PRO A 55 11.33 8.25 -17.39
N ALA A 56 10.99 8.70 -16.17
CA ALA A 56 11.08 7.91 -14.95
C ALA A 56 9.87 7.00 -14.69
N THR A 57 8.76 7.19 -15.41
CA THR A 57 7.54 6.39 -15.22
C THR A 57 7.72 4.96 -15.73
N TYR A 58 7.37 3.97 -14.92
CA TYR A 58 7.50 2.55 -15.29
C TYR A 58 6.57 2.18 -16.46
N GLY A 59 7.06 1.41 -17.43
CA GLY A 59 6.23 0.70 -18.40
C GLY A 59 5.72 1.45 -19.63
N ARG A 60 5.93 2.78 -19.79
CA ARG A 60 5.53 3.49 -21.03
C ARG A 60 6.57 4.49 -21.53
N HIS A 61 7.04 4.25 -22.75
CA HIS A 61 7.75 5.13 -23.70
C HIS A 61 8.90 6.04 -23.25
N LYS A 62 9.34 6.03 -21.98
CA LYS A 62 10.49 6.83 -21.48
C LYS A 62 10.49 8.29 -21.98
N ARG A 63 9.30 8.90 -22.12
CA ARG A 63 9.12 10.23 -22.72
C ARG A 63 8.08 11.02 -21.94
N TYR A 64 8.24 12.34 -21.95
CA TYR A 64 7.25 13.25 -21.39
C TYR A 64 5.98 13.31 -22.24
N ALA A 65 4.84 13.53 -21.58
CA ALA A 65 3.63 13.96 -22.28
C ALA A 65 3.87 15.29 -23.00
N THR A 66 3.42 15.38 -24.25
CA THR A 66 3.46 16.61 -25.04
C THR A 66 2.41 17.60 -24.56
N ALA A 67 2.57 18.89 -24.91
CA ALA A 67 1.55 19.91 -24.60
C ALA A 67 0.18 19.60 -25.23
N LYS A 68 0.15 18.98 -26.42
CA LYS A 68 -1.10 18.53 -27.05
C LYS A 68 -1.75 17.43 -26.22
N GLN A 69 -0.99 16.38 -25.88
CA GLN A 69 -1.47 15.28 -25.05
C GLN A 69 -2.00 15.76 -23.69
N ARG A 70 -1.30 16.70 -23.05
CA ARG A 70 -1.77 17.31 -21.80
C ARG A 70 -3.14 17.98 -21.96
N ARG A 71 -3.33 18.78 -23.01
CA ARG A 71 -4.64 19.41 -23.30
C ARG A 71 -5.72 18.37 -23.60
N ASP A 72 -5.37 17.31 -24.33
CA ASP A 72 -6.30 16.21 -24.65
C ASP A 72 -6.76 15.49 -23.35
N VAL A 73 -5.85 15.25 -22.40
CA VAL A 73 -6.16 14.69 -21.07
C VAL A 73 -7.04 15.63 -20.27
N GLU A 74 -6.71 16.93 -20.21
CA GLU A 74 -7.53 17.91 -19.49
C GLU A 74 -8.96 17.97 -20.02
N ALA A 75 -9.11 18.05 -21.35
CA ALA A 75 -10.40 18.07 -22.01
C ALA A 75 -11.19 16.77 -21.77
N TYR A 76 -10.51 15.63 -21.74
CA TYR A 76 -11.11 14.34 -21.40
C TYR A 76 -11.64 14.31 -19.96
N LEU A 77 -10.83 14.73 -18.99
CA LEU A 77 -11.21 14.77 -17.57
C LEU A 77 -12.40 15.72 -17.34
N LYS A 78 -12.38 16.91 -17.94
CA LYS A 78 -13.48 17.90 -17.86
C LYS A 78 -14.81 17.40 -18.43
N LYS A 79 -14.78 16.45 -19.36
CA LYS A 79 -15.98 15.83 -19.95
C LYS A 79 -16.46 14.59 -19.20
N THR A 80 -15.71 14.14 -18.19
CA THR A 80 -16.05 12.93 -17.45
C THR A 80 -17.17 13.24 -16.46
N PRO A 81 -18.31 12.52 -16.50
CA PRO A 81 -19.37 12.71 -15.51
C PRO A 81 -18.85 12.56 -14.09
N GLU A 82 -19.42 13.33 -13.16
CA GLU A 82 -19.09 13.35 -11.72
C GLU A 82 -17.74 14.01 -11.36
N VAL A 83 -16.95 14.44 -12.35
CA VAL A 83 -15.82 15.35 -12.14
C VAL A 83 -16.35 16.78 -11.95
N THR A 84 -16.00 17.39 -10.82
CA THR A 84 -16.44 18.75 -10.45
C THR A 84 -15.37 19.80 -10.71
N GLU A 85 -14.09 19.43 -10.63
CA GLU A 85 -12.96 20.34 -10.87
C GLU A 85 -11.79 19.59 -11.50
N VAL A 86 -11.08 20.25 -12.42
CA VAL A 86 -9.80 19.79 -12.96
C VAL A 86 -8.79 20.92 -12.87
N ARG A 87 -7.74 20.74 -12.05
CA ARG A 87 -6.67 21.71 -11.85
C ARG A 87 -5.34 21.16 -12.32
N PHE A 88 -4.69 21.86 -13.25
CA PHE A 88 -3.35 21.50 -13.69
C PHE A 88 -2.29 21.90 -12.65
N VAL A 89 -1.34 21.00 -12.39
CA VAL A 89 -0.15 21.25 -11.57
C VAL A 89 1.08 21.09 -12.46
N SER A 90 1.75 22.21 -12.70
CA SER A 90 3.01 22.21 -13.45
C SER A 90 4.13 21.54 -12.64
N ARG A 91 5.14 21.04 -13.35
CA ARG A 91 6.35 20.48 -12.73
C ARG A 91 7.03 21.47 -11.78
N ALA A 92 7.12 22.75 -12.18
CA ALA A 92 7.73 23.79 -11.35
C ALA A 92 6.96 23.99 -10.03
N ALA A 93 5.62 24.01 -10.08
CA ALA A 93 4.79 24.10 -8.90
C ALA A 93 4.90 22.85 -8.01
N ALA A 94 4.88 21.66 -8.61
CA ALA A 94 5.08 20.40 -7.90
C ALA A 94 6.44 20.36 -7.18
N TYR A 95 7.52 20.77 -7.87
CA TYR A 95 8.86 20.80 -7.29
C TYR A 95 8.97 21.83 -6.15
N ALA A 96 8.40 23.03 -6.32
CA ALA A 96 8.38 24.04 -5.27
C ALA A 96 7.65 23.54 -4.00
N ASN A 97 6.54 22.80 -4.17
CA ASN A 97 5.83 22.17 -3.05
C ASN A 97 6.67 21.06 -2.42
N PHE A 98 7.26 20.20 -3.25
CA PHE A 98 8.12 19.10 -2.82
C PHE A 98 9.27 19.61 -1.95
N ARG A 99 9.98 20.66 -2.36
CA ARG A 99 11.11 21.22 -1.59
C ARG A 99 10.70 21.83 -0.25
N ARG A 100 9.44 22.28 -0.09
CA ARG A 100 8.94 22.74 1.22
C ARG A 100 8.66 21.59 2.17
N GLU A 101 8.21 20.46 1.64
CA GLU A 101 7.77 19.31 2.44
C GLU A 101 8.89 18.29 2.71
N PHE A 102 9.77 18.09 1.73
CA PHE A 102 10.89 17.13 1.75
C PHE A 102 12.21 17.85 1.55
N ALA A 103 12.47 18.87 2.38
CA ALA A 103 13.68 19.68 2.29
C ALA A 103 14.97 18.83 2.37
N ASP A 104 14.93 17.72 3.11
CA ASP A 104 15.99 16.72 3.29
C ASP A 104 16.23 15.80 2.08
N HIS A 105 15.38 15.84 1.05
CA HIS A 105 15.49 15.00 -0.16
C HIS A 105 16.13 15.75 -1.33
N GLU A 106 17.38 16.16 -1.18
CA GLU A 106 18.12 16.98 -2.15
C GLU A 106 18.35 16.30 -3.51
N LYS A 107 18.33 14.96 -3.55
CA LYS A 107 18.56 14.17 -4.78
C LYS A 107 17.35 14.10 -5.71
N VAL A 108 16.21 14.66 -5.33
CA VAL A 108 15.05 14.76 -6.22
C VAL A 108 15.18 16.05 -7.01
N LEU A 109 15.31 15.91 -8.33
CA LEU A 109 15.39 17.04 -9.24
C LEU A 109 14.00 17.39 -9.76
N ALA A 110 13.80 18.62 -10.24
CA ALA A 110 12.52 19.02 -10.82
C ALA A 110 12.08 18.09 -11.96
N GLU A 111 13.02 17.64 -12.79
CA GLU A 111 12.81 16.69 -13.90
C GLU A 111 12.36 15.28 -13.46
N ASP A 112 12.60 14.90 -12.21
CA ASP A 112 12.08 13.65 -11.65
C ASP A 112 10.54 13.72 -11.46
N LEU A 113 9.96 14.93 -11.37
CA LEU A 113 8.54 15.10 -11.10
C LEU A 113 7.69 15.12 -12.40
N PRO A 114 6.63 14.30 -12.45
CA PRO A 114 5.58 14.43 -13.45
C PRO A 114 4.79 15.73 -13.28
N GLU A 115 4.30 16.26 -14.41
CA GLU A 115 3.16 17.17 -14.37
C GLU A 115 1.90 16.37 -14.03
N SER A 116 0.90 16.99 -13.41
CA SER A 116 -0.32 16.28 -13.02
C SER A 116 -1.58 17.13 -13.13
N PHE A 117 -2.72 16.45 -13.07
CA PHE A 117 -4.01 17.07 -12.80
C PHE A 117 -4.52 16.64 -11.43
N ARG A 118 -5.04 17.60 -10.66
CA ARG A 118 -5.84 17.34 -9.45
C ARG A 118 -7.30 17.41 -9.85
N VAL A 119 -8.00 16.31 -9.67
CA VAL A 119 -9.37 16.10 -10.14
C VAL A 119 -10.25 15.93 -8.92
N ARG A 120 -11.17 16.88 -8.68
CA ARG A 120 -12.20 16.71 -7.66
C ARG A 120 -13.40 15.99 -8.26
N VAL A 121 -13.95 15.07 -7.50
CA VAL A 121 -15.13 14.29 -7.89
C VAL A 121 -16.22 14.40 -6.83
N SER A 122 -17.47 14.32 -7.27
CA SER A 122 -18.62 14.34 -6.37
C SER A 122 -18.59 13.16 -5.39
N ARG A 123 -19.21 13.31 -4.22
CA ARG A 123 -19.20 12.25 -3.18
C ARG A 123 -19.92 10.96 -3.56
N VAL A 124 -20.86 11.03 -4.48
CA VAL A 124 -21.61 9.87 -4.98
C VAL A 124 -20.90 9.20 -6.17
N ALA A 125 -19.77 9.75 -6.61
CA ALA A 125 -19.04 9.25 -7.75
C ALA A 125 -18.47 7.85 -7.49
N ASP A 126 -18.52 7.01 -8.51
CA ASP A 126 -17.72 5.77 -8.53
C ASP A 126 -16.25 6.12 -8.82
N ARG A 127 -15.47 6.30 -7.75
CA ARG A 127 -14.04 6.66 -7.83
C ARG A 127 -13.20 5.60 -8.53
N GLY A 128 -13.55 4.33 -8.39
CA GLY A 128 -12.86 3.23 -9.09
C GLY A 128 -13.04 3.33 -10.59
N ARG A 129 -14.28 3.59 -11.05
CA ARG A 129 -14.59 3.85 -12.46
C ARG A 129 -13.87 5.08 -12.99
N ILE A 130 -13.85 6.19 -12.24
CA ILE A 130 -13.16 7.42 -12.67
C ILE A 130 -11.66 7.21 -12.76
N THR A 131 -11.04 6.57 -11.77
CA THR A 131 -9.60 6.21 -11.78
C THR A 131 -9.27 5.33 -13.00
N ALA A 132 -10.09 4.32 -13.28
CA ALA A 132 -9.92 3.46 -14.45
C ALA A 132 -10.05 4.22 -15.78
N LEU A 133 -10.98 5.18 -15.87
CA LEU A 133 -11.15 6.04 -17.05
C LEU A 133 -9.96 7.00 -17.23
N ALA A 134 -9.54 7.65 -16.15
CA ALA A 134 -8.41 8.58 -16.15
C ALA A 134 -7.08 7.91 -16.52
N ASN A 135 -6.95 6.59 -16.31
CA ASN A 135 -5.74 5.84 -16.65
C ASN A 135 -5.68 5.38 -18.13
N ARG A 136 -6.74 5.60 -18.91
CA ARG A 136 -6.81 5.19 -20.34
C ARG A 136 -5.96 6.02 -21.29
N PRO A 137 -5.90 7.37 -21.19
CA PRO A 137 -5.14 8.17 -22.14
C PRO A 137 -3.66 7.78 -22.15
N ALA A 138 -3.06 7.63 -23.34
CA ALA A 138 -1.68 7.16 -23.50
C ALA A 138 -0.61 8.07 -22.85
N ALA A 139 -0.99 9.32 -22.57
CA ALA A 139 -0.14 10.32 -21.93
C ALA A 139 -0.19 10.29 -20.40
N VAL A 140 -1.11 9.51 -19.82
CA VAL A 140 -1.20 9.30 -18.37
C VAL A 140 -0.26 8.17 -18.00
N GLY A 141 0.62 8.45 -17.04
CA GLY A 141 1.53 7.47 -16.47
C GLY A 141 0.79 6.58 -15.48
N TYR A 142 0.12 7.21 -14.52
CA TYR A 142 -0.68 6.55 -13.51
C TYR A 142 -1.64 7.52 -12.81
N VAL A 143 -2.57 6.95 -12.04
CA VAL A 143 -3.63 7.67 -11.35
C VAL A 143 -3.66 7.20 -9.89
N VAL A 144 -3.86 8.13 -8.97
CA VAL A 144 -3.93 7.87 -7.54
C VAL A 144 -5.22 8.46 -6.98
N ASP A 145 -5.99 7.64 -6.28
CA ASP A 145 -7.07 8.10 -5.42
C ASP A 145 -6.49 8.53 -4.07
N GLN A 146 -6.51 9.83 -3.79
CA GLN A 146 -5.90 10.37 -2.57
C GLN A 146 -6.66 9.92 -1.32
N ALA A 147 -7.97 9.73 -1.41
CA ALA A 147 -8.77 9.36 -0.25
C ALA A 147 -8.58 7.88 0.15
N GLU A 148 -8.16 7.01 -0.77
CA GLU A 148 -7.70 5.65 -0.39
C GLU A 148 -6.33 5.69 0.33
N THR A 149 -5.50 6.68 -0.01
CA THR A 149 -4.12 6.75 0.47
C THR A 149 -4.00 7.47 1.82
N HIS A 150 -4.84 8.47 2.08
CA HIS A 150 -4.85 9.23 3.33
C HIS A 150 -5.56 8.54 4.50
N GLY A 151 -5.68 7.20 4.47
CA GLY A 151 -6.10 6.43 5.64
C GLY A 151 -5.22 6.76 6.86
N ASP A 152 -5.81 6.71 8.06
CA ASP A 152 -5.14 7.16 9.28
C ASP A 152 -3.79 6.45 9.48
N PRO A 153 -2.64 7.16 9.34
CA PRO A 153 -1.33 6.56 9.53
C PRO A 153 -1.00 6.33 11.02
N ALA A 154 -1.89 6.70 11.95
CA ALA A 154 -1.58 6.78 13.38
C ALA A 154 -1.43 5.42 14.07
N THR A 155 -1.95 4.33 13.50
CA THR A 155 -1.99 3.05 14.21
C THR A 155 -0.87 2.11 13.76
N GLY A 156 0.05 1.78 14.67
CA GLY A 156 1.03 0.72 14.49
C GLY A 156 2.40 1.02 15.10
N PRO A 157 3.35 0.09 15.04
CA PRO A 157 4.74 0.33 15.41
C PRO A 157 5.43 1.26 14.40
N ASP A 158 6.42 2.02 14.86
CA ASP A 158 7.29 2.83 14.01
C ASP A 158 8.35 1.97 13.32
N LEU A 159 8.88 0.95 14.01
CA LEU A 159 9.81 -0.03 13.48
C LEU A 159 9.33 -1.45 13.78
N THR A 160 9.49 -2.35 12.81
CA THR A 160 9.31 -3.80 13.02
C THR A 160 10.60 -4.51 12.68
N VAL A 161 11.18 -5.20 13.67
CA VAL A 161 12.40 -6.00 13.53
C VAL A 161 12.00 -7.45 13.34
N PHE A 162 12.11 -7.97 12.11
CA PHE A 162 11.80 -9.37 11.81
C PHE A 162 13.02 -10.24 12.04
N LEU A 163 12.82 -11.38 12.69
CA LEU A 163 13.90 -12.32 13.00
C LEU A 163 14.06 -13.38 11.91
N CYS A 164 15.28 -13.89 11.77
CA CYS A 164 15.57 -14.96 10.82
C CYS A 164 14.84 -16.26 11.19
N THR A 165 14.20 -16.87 10.20
CA THR A 165 13.58 -18.19 10.28
C THR A 165 14.47 -19.24 9.62
N LYS A 166 14.19 -20.52 9.89
CA LYS A 166 14.99 -21.65 9.37
C LYS A 166 14.94 -21.79 7.84
N ASP A 167 13.93 -21.20 7.19
CA ASP A 167 13.68 -21.27 5.75
C ASP A 167 13.77 -19.89 5.08
N SER A 168 14.31 -18.88 5.77
CA SER A 168 14.43 -17.52 5.23
C SER A 168 15.37 -17.48 4.03
N ALA A 169 14.87 -16.98 2.90
CA ALA A 169 15.67 -16.72 1.70
C ALA A 169 16.47 -15.42 1.78
N MET A 170 16.32 -14.64 2.86
CA MET A 170 17.01 -13.35 3.02
C MET A 170 18.50 -13.57 3.21
N SER A 171 19.33 -12.83 2.46
CA SER A 171 20.79 -12.94 2.50
C SER A 171 21.37 -12.72 3.90
N SER A 172 20.76 -11.84 4.70
CA SER A 172 21.09 -11.59 6.12
C SER A 172 20.93 -12.81 7.02
N CYS A 173 20.11 -13.79 6.63
CA CYS A 173 19.85 -15.01 7.38
C CYS A 173 20.69 -16.20 6.95
N LEU A 174 21.49 -16.07 5.89
CA LEU A 174 22.33 -17.13 5.37
C LEU A 174 23.67 -17.16 6.12
N ARG A 175 24.11 -18.35 6.58
CA ARG A 175 25.47 -18.55 7.13
C ARG A 175 26.20 -19.69 6.43
N GLY A 176 27.53 -19.61 6.47
CA GLY A 176 28.43 -20.64 5.91
C GLY A 176 28.11 -20.91 4.45
N ARG A 177 27.74 -22.15 4.13
CA ARG A 177 27.37 -22.62 2.78
C ARG A 177 25.98 -22.11 2.33
N ARG A 178 25.65 -20.85 2.61
CA ARG A 178 24.36 -20.21 2.28
C ARG A 178 23.13 -20.94 2.84
N LYS A 179 23.27 -21.59 4.00
CA LYS A 179 22.13 -22.23 4.67
C LYS A 179 21.37 -21.20 5.50
N ALA A 180 20.06 -21.13 5.34
CA ALA A 180 19.20 -20.32 6.18
C ALA A 180 19.30 -20.78 7.65
N ASN A 181 19.39 -19.84 8.58
CA ASN A 181 19.47 -20.14 10.00
C ASN A 181 18.39 -19.42 10.77
N LYS A 182 17.74 -20.16 11.66
CA LYS A 182 16.85 -19.58 12.66
C LYS A 182 17.67 -18.77 13.66
N VAL A 183 17.12 -17.63 14.09
CA VAL A 183 17.67 -16.81 15.17
C VAL A 183 17.93 -17.65 16.43
N THR A 184 19.10 -17.50 17.05
CA THR A 184 19.44 -18.20 18.29
C THR A 184 18.95 -17.45 19.54
N ALA A 185 18.87 -18.12 20.69
CA ALA A 185 18.49 -17.46 21.94
C ALA A 185 19.47 -16.33 22.35
N ALA A 186 20.77 -16.49 22.06
CA ALA A 186 21.76 -15.47 22.31
C ALA A 186 21.56 -14.24 21.39
N GLU A 187 21.24 -14.47 20.12
CA GLU A 187 20.91 -13.41 19.17
C GLU A 187 19.64 -12.66 19.55
N LYS A 188 18.58 -13.36 19.96
CA LYS A 188 17.37 -12.71 20.49
C LYS A 188 17.69 -11.77 21.65
N ARG A 189 18.51 -12.22 22.61
CA ARG A 189 18.97 -11.37 23.73
C ARG A 189 19.76 -10.15 23.25
N ALA A 190 20.64 -10.33 22.25
CA ALA A 190 21.39 -9.23 21.67
C ALA A 190 20.49 -8.21 20.94
N VAL A 191 19.46 -8.69 20.22
CA VAL A 191 18.45 -7.83 19.59
C VAL A 191 17.67 -7.05 20.64
N VAL A 192 17.19 -7.70 21.71
CA VAL A 192 16.49 -7.01 22.81
C VAL A 192 17.38 -5.93 23.44
N ALA A 193 18.62 -6.27 23.79
CA ALA A 193 19.56 -5.31 24.36
C ALA A 193 19.88 -4.13 23.41
N ALA A 194 19.78 -4.33 22.09
CA ALA A 194 19.92 -3.25 21.11
C ALA A 194 18.63 -2.42 20.98
N VAL A 195 17.46 -3.06 21.01
CA VAL A 195 16.14 -2.39 21.01
C VAL A 195 16.00 -1.48 22.22
N GLU A 196 16.33 -1.95 23.42
CA GLU A 196 16.25 -1.16 24.67
C GLU A 196 17.15 0.09 24.66
N ARG A 197 18.17 0.12 23.79
CA ARG A 197 19.08 1.26 23.61
C ARG A 197 18.66 2.21 22.49
N VAL A 198 17.50 2.01 21.86
CA VAL A 198 17.00 2.90 20.80
C VAL A 198 16.60 4.26 21.40
N PRO A 199 17.24 5.36 21.01
CA PRO A 199 16.85 6.69 21.49
C PRO A 199 15.41 7.01 21.11
N GLY A 200 14.63 7.48 22.09
CA GLY A 200 13.23 7.84 21.88
C GLY A 200 12.26 6.66 21.81
N LEU A 201 12.68 5.43 22.11
CA LEU A 201 11.79 4.31 22.32
C LEU A 201 10.81 4.61 23.48
N VAL A 202 9.51 4.40 23.23
CA VAL A 202 8.45 4.48 24.23
C VAL A 202 8.18 3.10 24.80
N THR A 203 7.97 2.12 23.92
CA THR A 203 7.70 0.73 24.28
C THR A 203 8.03 -0.18 23.11
N TYR A 204 8.18 -1.47 23.39
CA TYR A 204 8.25 -2.50 22.37
C TYR A 204 7.49 -3.75 22.81
N ARG A 205 7.05 -4.54 21.83
CA ARG A 205 6.37 -5.82 22.03
C ARG A 205 7.05 -6.90 21.22
N TYR A 206 7.30 -8.05 21.83
CA TYR A 206 7.67 -9.25 21.09
C TYR A 206 6.41 -9.91 20.53
N GLU A 207 6.46 -10.30 19.26
CA GLU A 207 5.41 -11.02 18.57
C GLU A 207 5.95 -12.37 18.11
N ASP A 208 5.38 -13.44 18.65
CA ASP A 208 5.71 -14.80 18.24
C ASP A 208 4.99 -15.20 16.94
N GLN A 209 5.40 -16.35 16.37
CA GLN A 209 4.84 -16.85 15.11
C GLN A 209 3.33 -17.09 15.17
N ALA A 210 2.82 -17.56 16.31
CA ALA A 210 1.39 -17.84 16.47
C ALA A 210 0.56 -16.55 16.49
N THR A 211 1.07 -15.51 17.15
CA THR A 211 0.44 -14.19 17.20
C THR A 211 0.51 -13.50 15.86
N ALA A 212 1.66 -13.55 15.17
CA ALA A 212 1.80 -13.07 13.80
C ALA A 212 0.83 -13.78 12.85
N TYR A 213 0.67 -15.10 12.96
CA TYR A 213 -0.27 -15.87 12.13
C TYR A 213 -1.73 -15.46 12.36
N ARG A 214 -2.14 -15.24 13.62
CA ARG A 214 -3.50 -14.74 13.91
C ARG A 214 -3.75 -13.38 13.28
N GLY A 215 -2.78 -12.46 13.38
CA GLY A 215 -2.88 -11.16 12.72
C GLY A 215 -2.98 -11.27 11.20
N PHE A 216 -2.17 -12.15 10.60
CA PHE A 216 -2.22 -12.45 9.16
C PHE A 216 -3.58 -13.05 8.75
N ALA A 217 -4.08 -14.06 9.47
CA ALA A 217 -5.34 -14.72 9.14
C ALA A 217 -6.53 -13.74 9.22
N GLU A 218 -6.53 -12.82 10.19
CA GLU A 218 -7.54 -11.77 10.28
C GLU A 218 -7.44 -10.78 9.11
N ALA A 219 -6.23 -10.28 8.83
CA ALA A 219 -5.99 -9.31 7.76
C ALA A 219 -6.33 -9.85 6.36
N PHE A 220 -6.21 -11.16 6.16
CA PHE A 220 -6.48 -11.85 4.90
C PHE A 220 -7.69 -12.79 4.98
N ARG A 221 -8.63 -12.55 5.90
CA ARG A 221 -9.81 -13.41 6.11
C ARG A 221 -10.68 -13.60 4.87
N GLU A 222 -10.65 -12.64 3.95
CA GLU A 222 -11.37 -12.69 2.67
C GLU A 222 -10.63 -13.49 1.58
N ASN A 223 -9.37 -13.87 1.82
CA ASN A 223 -8.56 -14.69 0.92
C ASN A 223 -8.28 -16.07 1.55
N GLU A 224 -9.32 -16.91 1.61
CA GLU A 224 -9.27 -18.21 2.26
C GLU A 224 -8.16 -19.12 1.71
N ALA A 225 -7.92 -19.08 0.39
CA ALA A 225 -6.88 -19.87 -0.26
C ALA A 225 -5.48 -19.52 0.29
N LEU A 226 -5.19 -18.23 0.44
CA LEU A 226 -3.93 -17.74 1.00
C LEU A 226 -3.78 -18.12 2.49
N VAL A 227 -4.84 -17.97 3.29
CA VAL A 227 -4.83 -18.32 4.71
C VAL A 227 -4.59 -19.82 4.92
N LYS A 228 -5.25 -20.67 4.12
CA LYS A 228 -5.06 -22.15 4.15
C LYS A 228 -3.67 -22.58 3.69
N ALA A 229 -3.09 -21.88 2.72
CA ALA A 229 -1.77 -22.20 2.20
C ALA A 229 -0.64 -21.82 3.17
N THR A 230 -0.89 -20.87 4.07
CA THR A 230 0.10 -20.33 5.00
C THR A 230 0.04 -21.06 6.34
N LYS A 231 1.19 -21.43 6.89
CA LYS A 231 1.31 -22.09 8.19
C LYS A 231 1.89 -21.14 9.22
N VAL A 232 1.64 -21.42 10.51
CA VAL A 232 2.26 -20.69 11.62
C VAL A 232 3.79 -20.65 11.50
N ALA A 233 4.41 -21.76 11.09
CA ALA A 233 5.86 -21.85 10.95
C ALA A 233 6.44 -20.92 9.85
N ASP A 234 5.61 -20.47 8.91
CA ASP A 234 5.99 -19.56 7.82
C ASP A 234 6.03 -18.10 8.29
N MET A 235 5.43 -17.79 9.45
CA MET A 235 5.43 -16.44 10.01
C MET A 235 6.77 -16.13 10.69
N PRO A 236 7.38 -14.98 10.44
CA PRO A 236 8.54 -14.55 11.21
C PRO A 236 8.12 -14.11 12.61
N GLU A 237 8.97 -14.38 13.61
CA GLU A 237 8.89 -13.68 14.88
C GLU A 237 9.37 -12.23 14.70
N SER A 238 8.86 -11.30 15.50
CA SER A 238 9.27 -9.90 15.40
C SER A 238 9.28 -9.13 16.71
N TYR A 239 10.00 -8.00 16.72
CA TYR A 239 9.86 -6.96 17.74
C TYR A 239 9.21 -5.73 17.11
N LEU A 240 8.08 -5.32 17.67
CA LEU A 240 7.32 -4.14 17.28
C LEU A 240 7.72 -2.99 18.20
N LEU A 241 8.23 -1.88 17.67
CA LEU A 241 8.75 -0.76 18.45
C LEU A 241 7.92 0.50 18.19
N TRP A 242 7.56 1.22 19.26
CA TRP A 242 6.92 2.52 19.20
C TRP A 242 7.88 3.59 19.70
N LEU A 243 8.08 4.63 18.90
CA LEU A 243 8.98 5.73 19.17
C LEU A 243 8.19 7.00 19.49
N ARG A 244 8.79 7.91 20.25
CA ARG A 244 8.22 9.23 20.49
C ARG A 244 8.01 9.96 19.15
N PRO A 245 6.99 10.85 19.05
CA PRO A 245 6.85 11.74 17.92
C PRO A 245 8.17 12.51 17.67
N GLY A 246 8.57 12.64 16.40
CA GLY A 246 9.82 13.33 16.03
C GLY A 246 11.12 12.58 16.31
N ALA A 247 11.10 11.43 16.99
CA ALA A 247 12.31 10.63 17.19
C ALA A 247 12.91 10.14 15.86
N ASP A 248 14.24 10.11 15.77
CA ASP A 248 14.96 9.52 14.64
C ASP A 248 14.70 8.00 14.58
N TRP A 249 14.14 7.55 13.46
CA TRP A 249 13.87 6.14 13.19
C TRP A 249 14.90 5.52 12.26
N GLU A 250 15.66 6.33 11.52
CA GLU A 250 16.50 5.85 10.42
C GLU A 250 17.81 5.25 10.94
N SER A 251 18.46 5.91 11.90
CA SER A 251 19.68 5.38 12.54
C SER A 251 19.41 4.06 13.30
N PRO A 252 18.37 3.96 14.15
CA PRO A 252 17.99 2.69 14.77
C PRO A 252 17.68 1.59 13.76
N ARG A 253 16.92 1.90 12.68
CA ARG A 253 16.58 0.93 11.64
C ARG A 253 17.83 0.29 11.03
N ARG A 254 18.79 1.11 10.56
CA ARG A 254 20.03 0.61 9.95
C ARG A 254 20.86 -0.23 10.91
N ARG A 255 20.96 0.22 12.17
CA ARG A 255 21.73 -0.49 13.20
C ARG A 255 21.12 -1.85 13.53
N LEU A 256 19.81 -1.90 13.74
CA LEU A 256 19.08 -3.13 14.04
C LEU A 256 19.10 -4.10 12.85
N ALA A 257 19.00 -3.59 11.62
CA ALA A 257 19.07 -4.40 10.40
C ALA A 257 20.43 -5.10 10.22
N GLY A 258 21.50 -4.58 10.81
CA GLY A 258 22.84 -5.18 10.78
C GLY A 258 23.08 -6.26 11.85
N LEU A 259 22.14 -6.52 12.75
CA LEU A 259 22.36 -7.47 13.85
C LEU A 259 22.25 -8.93 13.38
N PRO A 260 23.13 -9.82 13.88
CA PRO A 260 22.99 -11.25 13.65
C PRO A 260 21.62 -11.78 14.09
N GLY A 261 20.96 -12.53 13.22
CA GLY A 261 19.64 -13.11 13.49
C GLY A 261 18.46 -12.19 13.15
N VAL A 262 18.71 -10.97 12.66
CA VAL A 262 17.69 -10.09 12.08
C VAL A 262 17.59 -10.32 10.57
N SER A 263 16.37 -10.58 10.11
CA SER A 263 16.05 -10.79 8.69
C SER A 263 15.90 -9.46 7.96
N SER A 264 15.08 -8.57 8.52
CA SER A 264 14.83 -7.24 7.98
C SER A 264 14.30 -6.32 9.07
N VAL A 265 14.40 -5.01 8.84
CA VAL A 265 13.75 -3.99 9.68
C VAL A 265 12.94 -3.08 8.79
N THR A 266 11.64 -3.07 8.97
CA THR A 266 10.74 -2.14 8.27
C THR A 266 10.47 -0.92 9.15
N ALA A 267 10.24 0.22 8.52
CA ALA A 267 9.94 1.47 9.20
C ALA A 267 8.65 2.08 8.65
N ARG A 268 7.62 2.19 9.49
CA ARG A 268 6.31 2.73 9.06
C ARG A 268 6.44 4.17 8.56
N ARG A 269 7.21 5.00 9.27
CA ARG A 269 7.47 6.40 8.87
C ARG A 269 8.14 6.49 7.51
N CYS A 270 8.99 5.52 7.17
CA CYS A 270 9.59 5.45 5.84
C CYS A 270 8.51 5.20 4.79
N TRP A 271 7.69 4.15 4.97
CA TRP A 271 6.61 3.80 4.06
C TRP A 271 5.62 4.95 3.88
N VAL A 272 5.15 5.57 4.97
CA VAL A 272 4.25 6.73 4.90
C VAL A 272 4.88 7.88 4.12
N ARG A 273 6.19 8.14 4.34
CA ARG A 273 6.93 9.16 3.61
C ARG A 273 7.01 8.86 2.11
N GLU A 274 7.31 7.62 1.72
CA GLU A 274 7.36 7.20 0.32
C GLU A 274 5.99 7.16 -0.35
N THR A 275 4.98 6.64 0.33
CA THR A 275 3.59 6.66 -0.13
C THR A 275 3.18 8.09 -0.41
N ARG A 276 3.51 9.05 0.47
CA ARG A 276 3.21 10.46 0.22
C ARG A 276 3.98 11.03 -0.98
N MET A 277 5.27 10.72 -1.14
CA MET A 277 6.04 11.11 -2.34
C MET A 277 5.42 10.54 -3.63
N PHE A 278 4.98 9.29 -3.60
CA PHE A 278 4.33 8.64 -4.74
C PHE A 278 2.98 9.26 -5.04
N THR A 279 2.13 9.38 -4.03
CA THR A 279 0.73 9.80 -4.20
C THR A 279 0.58 11.29 -4.47
N GLU A 280 1.42 12.14 -3.87
CA GLU A 280 1.32 13.60 -4.06
C GLU A 280 2.21 14.13 -5.18
N TYR A 281 3.38 13.53 -5.36
CA TYR A 281 4.43 14.09 -6.23
C TYR A 281 4.75 13.20 -7.41
N GLY A 282 4.15 12.01 -7.47
CA GLY A 282 4.32 11.14 -8.59
C GLY A 282 5.69 10.44 -8.62
N LEU A 283 6.36 10.28 -7.47
CA LEU A 283 7.71 9.72 -7.36
C LEU A 283 7.69 8.26 -6.90
N VAL A 284 8.32 7.36 -7.68
CA VAL A 284 8.34 5.89 -7.41
C VAL A 284 9.67 5.44 -6.78
N LYS A 285 10.41 6.33 -6.08
CA LYS A 285 11.71 5.96 -5.49
C LYS A 285 11.50 5.03 -4.29
N THR A 286 12.11 3.84 -4.34
CA THR A 286 12.15 2.84 -3.27
C THR A 286 13.46 2.97 -2.50
N GLY A 287 13.42 3.63 -1.35
CA GLY A 287 14.52 3.84 -0.40
C GLY A 287 14.18 3.47 1.05
N CYS A 288 13.04 2.81 1.28
CA CYS A 288 12.75 2.02 2.48
C CYS A 288 13.33 0.61 2.32
#